data_AF-A0A8S8YE61-F1
#
_entry.id   AF-A0A8S8YE61-F1
#
_cell.length_a   1.000
_cell.length_b   1.000
_cell.length_c   1.000
_cell.angle_alpha   90.00
_cell.angle_beta   90.00
_cell.angle_gamma   90.00
#
_symmetry.space_group_name_H-M   'P 1'
#
loop_
_entity.id
_entity.type
_entity.pdbx_description
1 polymer ?
#
loop_
_entity_poly.entity_id
_entity_poly.type
_entity_poly.pdbx_seq_one_letter_code
_entity_poly.pdbx_strand_id
1 'polypeptide(L)'
;MTGTEMRELIEQINLAHPADTQPASEKQLSWIASLTEGANLTEAEACAKVDAGSFADLTGGRNGTASKLIEALRSIASSTPREASEKQLKWIKSMVEKAELSEAEACQLVEAEGYAQLQGGAGGTASKLITILRKRTRGKKKTKSSDS
;
A
#
# COMPACT_ATOMS: atom_id res chain seq x y z
N MET A 1 -19.02 15.98 -33.35
CA MET A 1 -18.06 15.38 -32.41
C MET A 1 -18.59 14.04 -31.95
N THR A 2 -18.10 12.98 -32.58
CA THR A 2 -18.31 11.59 -32.17
C THR A 2 -17.30 11.22 -31.08
N GLY A 3 -17.56 10.15 -30.31
CA GLY A 3 -16.62 9.66 -29.29
C GLY A 3 -15.27 9.23 -29.87
N THR A 4 -15.20 8.93 -31.17
CA THR A 4 -13.98 8.57 -31.90
C THR A 4 -13.11 9.79 -32.19
N GLU A 5 -13.70 10.88 -32.69
CA GLU A 5 -13.00 12.16 -32.94
C GLU A 5 -12.42 12.75 -31.66
N MET A 6 -13.12 12.60 -30.52
CA MET A 6 -12.60 12.99 -29.21
C MET A 6 -11.40 12.14 -28.77
N ARG A 7 -11.41 10.83 -29.05
CA ARG A 7 -10.27 9.95 -28.72
C ARG A 7 -9.03 10.30 -29.54
N GLU A 8 -9.19 10.54 -30.84
CA GLU A 8 -8.07 10.94 -31.71
C GLU A 8 -7.47 12.29 -31.28
N LEU A 9 -8.30 13.26 -30.89
CA LEU A 9 -7.82 14.53 -30.34
C LEU A 9 -7.05 14.33 -29.02
N ILE A 10 -7.57 13.51 -28.10
CA ILE A 10 -6.87 13.19 -26.84
C ILE A 10 -5.54 12.48 -27.13
N GLU A 11 -5.52 11.59 -28.13
CA GLU A 11 -4.31 10.87 -28.53
C GLU A 11 -3.26 11.80 -29.13
N GLN A 12 -3.65 12.72 -30.02
CA GLN A 12 -2.76 13.75 -30.57
C GLN A 12 -2.21 14.68 -29.48
N ILE A 13 -3.05 15.09 -28.53
CA ILE A 13 -2.63 15.90 -27.38
C ILE A 13 -1.63 15.13 -26.51
N ASN A 14 -1.87 13.84 -26.24
CA ASN A 14 -0.94 13.00 -25.48
C ASN A 14 0.36 12.72 -26.25
N LEU A 15 0.33 12.67 -27.58
CA LEU A 15 1.52 12.50 -28.41
C LEU A 15 2.38 13.78 -28.42
N ALA A 16 1.73 14.94 -28.50
CA ALA A 16 2.39 16.25 -28.45
C ALA A 16 2.91 16.60 -27.05
N HIS A 17 2.25 16.10 -26.01
CA HIS A 17 2.61 16.30 -24.61
C HIS A 17 2.66 14.97 -23.88
N PRO A 18 3.74 14.18 -24.06
CA PRO A 18 3.90 12.92 -23.37
C PRO A 18 3.70 13.12 -21.87
N ALA A 19 2.88 12.27 -21.25
CA ALA A 19 2.61 12.37 -19.81
C ALA A 19 3.91 12.34 -18.98
N ASP A 20 4.95 11.70 -19.51
CA ASP A 20 6.27 11.52 -18.90
C ASP A 20 7.15 12.79 -18.96
N THR A 21 6.75 13.82 -19.69
CA THR A 21 7.42 15.14 -19.74
C THR A 21 6.67 16.22 -18.96
N GLN A 22 5.47 15.90 -18.45
CA GLN A 22 4.71 16.83 -17.61
C GLN A 22 5.23 16.78 -16.18
N PRO A 23 5.10 17.87 -15.40
CA PRO A 23 5.45 17.85 -13.98
C PRO A 23 4.60 16.83 -13.22
N ALA A 24 5.15 16.30 -12.13
CA ALA A 24 4.43 15.40 -11.24
C ALA A 24 3.16 16.06 -10.69
N SER A 25 2.07 15.29 -10.62
CA SER A 25 0.83 15.81 -10.03
C SER A 25 0.99 16.05 -8.52
N GLU A 26 0.26 17.02 -7.96
CA GLU A 26 0.25 17.30 -6.51
C GLU A 26 -0.03 16.05 -5.67
N LYS A 27 -0.90 15.16 -6.16
CA LYS A 27 -1.20 13.87 -5.50
C LYS A 27 0.02 12.96 -5.45
N GLN A 28 0.80 12.90 -6.53
CA GLN A 28 2.05 12.13 -6.55
C GLN A 28 3.06 12.76 -5.59
N LEU A 29 3.23 14.07 -5.61
CA LEU A 29 4.16 14.79 -4.72
C LEU A 29 3.83 14.58 -3.24
N SER A 30 2.56 14.76 -2.86
CA SER A 30 2.09 14.51 -1.49
C SER A 30 2.30 13.06 -1.06
N TRP A 31 2.08 12.11 -1.97
CA TRP A 31 2.30 10.70 -1.68
C TRP A 31 3.79 10.35 -1.55
N ILE A 32 4.64 10.92 -2.40
CA ILE A 32 6.10 10.79 -2.32
C ILE A 32 6.62 11.36 -1.02
N ALA A 33 6.16 12.54 -0.60
CA ALA A 33 6.52 13.13 0.68
C ALA A 33 6.15 12.20 1.85
N SER A 34 4.92 11.65 1.84
CA SER A 34 4.45 10.71 2.87
C SER A 34 5.26 9.40 2.88
N LEU A 35 5.67 8.90 1.72
CA LEU A 35 6.50 7.70 1.61
C LEU A 35 7.94 7.94 2.03
N THR A 36 8.48 9.13 1.72
CA THR A 36 9.84 9.56 2.09
C THR A 36 9.95 9.71 3.61
N GLU A 37 9.00 10.40 4.23
CA GLU A 37 8.85 10.46 5.69
C GLU A 37 8.67 9.05 6.27
N GLY A 38 7.86 8.22 5.60
CA GLY A 38 7.63 6.85 6.02
C GLY A 38 8.89 5.95 5.98
N ALA A 39 9.79 6.21 5.04
CA ALA A 39 11.06 5.52 4.89
C ALA A 39 12.17 6.13 5.76
N ASN A 40 11.89 7.20 6.51
CA ASN A 40 12.88 7.98 7.25
C ASN A 40 14.03 8.48 6.35
N LEU A 41 13.70 8.83 5.10
CA LEU A 41 14.62 9.39 4.12
C LEU A 41 14.41 10.90 4.02
N THR A 42 15.45 11.61 3.60
CA THR A 42 15.35 13.02 3.21
C THR A 42 14.88 13.15 1.76
N GLU A 43 14.33 14.32 1.41
CA GLU A 43 13.95 14.63 0.02
C GLU A 43 15.12 14.39 -0.95
N ALA A 44 16.32 14.85 -0.60
CA ALA A 44 17.51 14.67 -1.42
C ALA A 44 17.86 13.19 -1.65
N GLU A 45 17.77 12.36 -0.61
CA GLU A 45 18.03 10.91 -0.70
C GLU A 45 16.97 10.19 -1.54
N ALA A 46 15.70 10.61 -1.44
CA ALA A 46 14.63 10.09 -2.26
C ALA A 46 14.83 10.48 -3.73
N CYS A 47 15.08 11.76 -4.01
CA CYS A 47 15.32 12.27 -5.37
C CYS A 47 16.56 11.66 -6.03
N ALA A 48 17.62 11.39 -5.25
CA ALA A 48 18.82 10.69 -5.72
C ALA A 48 18.55 9.27 -6.22
N LYS A 49 17.44 8.62 -5.83
CA LYS A 49 17.06 7.29 -6.35
C LYS A 49 16.58 7.33 -7.80
N VAL A 50 16.20 8.50 -8.30
CA VAL A 50 15.65 8.69 -9.65
C VAL A 50 16.40 9.75 -10.45
N ASP A 51 17.64 10.07 -10.05
CA ASP A 51 18.46 11.14 -10.64
C ASP A 51 17.71 12.48 -10.77
N ALA A 52 16.88 12.82 -9.78
CA ALA A 52 16.19 14.11 -9.70
C ALA A 52 16.91 15.04 -8.70
N GLY A 53 16.87 16.35 -8.95
CA GLY A 53 17.43 17.35 -8.03
C GLY A 53 16.51 17.66 -6.85
N SER A 54 15.20 17.67 -7.09
CA SER A 54 14.17 18.01 -6.11
C SER A 54 12.82 17.38 -6.48
N PHE A 55 11.85 17.45 -5.56
CA PHE A 55 10.48 17.04 -5.88
C PHE A 55 9.85 17.86 -7.01
N ALA A 56 10.30 19.09 -7.24
CA ALA A 56 9.83 19.94 -8.33
C ALA A 56 10.31 19.45 -9.71
N ASP A 57 11.44 18.75 -9.77
CA ASP A 57 12.01 18.21 -11.00
C ASP A 57 11.39 16.85 -11.38
N LEU A 58 10.47 16.34 -10.56
CA LEU A 58 9.82 15.07 -10.81
C LEU A 58 8.83 15.19 -11.96
N THR A 59 8.89 14.24 -12.88
CA THR A 59 7.96 14.15 -13.99
C THR A 59 6.85 13.15 -13.69
N GLY A 60 5.63 13.53 -14.08
CA GLY A 60 4.42 12.73 -13.99
C GLY A 60 4.36 11.64 -15.05
N GLY A 61 3.18 11.05 -15.26
CA GLY A 61 3.01 9.98 -16.23
C GLY A 61 3.39 8.60 -15.72
N ARG A 62 3.19 7.58 -16.58
CA ARG A 62 3.37 6.17 -16.22
C ARG A 62 4.86 5.79 -16.16
N ASN A 63 5.72 6.44 -16.94
CA ASN A 63 7.16 6.19 -16.95
C ASN A 63 7.99 7.37 -16.41
N GLY A 64 7.36 8.43 -15.93
CA GLY A 64 8.04 9.56 -15.31
C GLY A 64 8.76 9.21 -14.01
N THR A 65 9.63 10.13 -13.57
CA THR A 65 10.48 9.95 -12.39
C THR A 65 9.66 9.88 -11.10
N ALA A 66 8.50 10.55 -11.00
CA ALA A 66 7.62 10.46 -9.85
C ALA A 66 7.08 9.04 -9.63
N SER A 67 6.59 8.41 -10.70
CA SER A 67 6.04 7.05 -10.64
C SER A 67 7.13 6.02 -10.30
N LYS A 68 8.32 6.17 -10.87
CA LYS A 68 9.50 5.34 -10.51
C LYS A 68 9.91 5.52 -9.05
N LEU A 69 9.93 6.76 -8.55
CA LEU A 69 10.29 7.07 -7.18
C LEU A 69 9.30 6.45 -6.19
N ILE A 70 8.00 6.56 -6.48
CA ILE A 70 6.95 5.90 -5.71
C ILE A 70 7.18 4.39 -5.63
N GLU A 71 7.51 3.75 -6.76
CA GLU A 71 7.74 2.31 -6.79
C GLU A 71 8.98 1.91 -5.98
N ALA A 72 10.09 2.67 -6.10
CA ALA A 72 11.29 2.48 -5.30
C ALA A 72 11.02 2.67 -3.80
N LEU A 73 10.35 3.75 -3.42
CA LEU A 73 9.98 4.02 -2.03
C LEU A 73 9.00 2.98 -1.47
N ARG A 74 8.06 2.48 -2.28
CA ARG A 74 7.18 1.38 -1.88
C ARG A 74 7.96 0.09 -1.66
N SER A 75 8.94 -0.21 -2.49
CA SER A 75 9.83 -1.35 -2.32
C SER A 75 10.56 -1.26 -0.98
N ILE A 76 11.17 -0.10 -0.69
CA ILE A 76 11.84 0.17 0.58
C ILE A 76 10.85 0.05 1.75
N ALA A 77 9.70 0.72 1.68
CA ALA A 77 8.68 0.69 2.72
C ALA A 77 8.07 -0.72 2.93
N SER A 78 8.08 -1.58 1.90
CA SER A 78 7.67 -2.98 2.02
C SER A 78 8.75 -3.87 2.62
N SER A 79 10.02 -3.51 2.41
CA SER A 79 11.17 -4.22 2.97
C SER A 79 11.47 -3.83 4.41
N THR A 80 11.09 -2.62 4.83
CA THR A 80 11.24 -2.17 6.21
C THR A 80 10.11 -2.74 7.07
N PRO A 81 10.43 -3.67 7.98
CA PRO A 81 9.41 -4.21 8.87
C PRO A 81 9.04 -3.14 9.90
N ARG A 82 7.84 -2.58 9.75
CA ARG A 82 7.26 -1.71 10.77
C ARG A 82 6.55 -2.54 11.80
N GLU A 83 6.62 -2.13 13.06
CA GLU A 83 5.82 -2.73 14.11
C GLU A 83 4.31 -2.57 13.80
N ALA A 84 3.52 -3.56 14.22
CA ALA A 84 2.07 -3.47 14.13
C ALA A 84 1.56 -2.27 14.94
N SER A 85 0.74 -1.42 14.32
CA SER A 85 0.13 -0.29 15.02
C SER A 85 -0.76 -0.77 16.16
N GLU A 86 -0.84 -0.01 17.27
CA GLU A 86 -1.73 -0.32 18.40
C GLU A 86 -3.19 -0.60 17.99
N LYS A 87 -3.68 0.11 16.96
CA LYS A 87 -5.02 -0.12 16.41
C LYS A 87 -5.13 -1.50 15.78
N GLN A 88 -4.09 -1.95 15.07
CA GLN A 88 -4.03 -3.30 14.50
C GLN A 88 -3.97 -4.34 15.62
N LEU A 89 -3.15 -4.13 16.65
CA LEU A 89 -3.04 -5.03 17.80
C LEU A 89 -4.38 -5.16 18.55
N LYS A 90 -5.05 -4.05 18.87
CA LYS A 90 -6.39 -4.06 19.49
C LYS A 90 -7.40 -4.80 18.63
N TRP A 91 -7.36 -4.57 17.32
CA TRP A 91 -8.29 -5.24 16.40
C TRP A 91 -8.03 -6.74 16.31
N ILE A 92 -6.76 -7.15 16.26
CA ILE A 92 -6.36 -8.57 16.26
C ILE A 92 -6.85 -9.23 17.54
N LYS A 93 -6.60 -8.64 18.73
CA LYS A 93 -7.10 -9.17 20.00
C LYS A 93 -8.62 -9.38 20.00
N SER A 94 -9.38 -8.38 19.56
CA SER A 94 -10.85 -8.51 19.45
C SER A 94 -11.29 -9.59 18.47
N MET A 95 -10.51 -9.83 17.41
CA MET A 95 -10.83 -10.86 16.42
C MET A 95 -10.42 -12.26 16.85
N VAL A 96 -9.31 -12.39 17.57
CA VAL A 96 -8.85 -13.63 18.21
C VAL A 96 -9.90 -14.08 19.23
N GLU A 97 -10.38 -13.15 20.06
CA GLU A 97 -11.46 -13.39 21.02
C GLU A 97 -12.76 -13.82 20.33
N LYS A 98 -13.19 -13.12 19.27
CA LYS A 98 -14.38 -13.51 18.47
C LYS A 98 -14.22 -14.84 17.74
N ALA A 99 -12.99 -15.21 17.40
CA ALA A 99 -12.69 -16.47 16.73
C ALA A 99 -12.53 -17.63 17.72
N GLU A 100 -12.59 -17.37 19.04
CA GLU A 100 -12.32 -18.34 20.10
C GLU A 100 -10.95 -19.02 19.94
N LEU A 101 -9.96 -18.24 19.49
CA LEU A 101 -8.57 -18.69 19.31
C LEU A 101 -7.71 -18.17 20.46
N SER A 102 -6.63 -18.90 20.76
CA SER A 102 -5.56 -18.38 21.60
C SER A 102 -4.63 -17.44 20.82
N GLU A 103 -3.90 -16.59 21.54
CA GLU A 103 -2.87 -15.72 20.94
C GLU A 103 -1.84 -16.55 20.15
N ALA A 104 -1.40 -17.69 20.69
CA ALA A 104 -0.44 -18.57 20.05
C ALA A 104 -0.97 -19.15 18.74
N GLU A 105 -2.21 -19.63 18.71
CA GLU A 105 -2.84 -20.16 17.49
C GLU A 105 -3.03 -19.07 16.43
N ALA A 106 -3.40 -17.86 16.83
CA ALA A 106 -3.54 -16.75 15.91
C ALA A 106 -2.20 -16.33 15.31
N CYS A 107 -1.15 -16.24 16.13
CA CYS A 107 0.19 -15.87 15.65
C CYS A 107 0.81 -16.98 14.77
N GLN A 108 0.53 -18.26 15.05
CA GLN A 108 0.91 -19.39 14.20
C GLN A 108 0.37 -19.30 12.78
N LEU A 109 -0.82 -18.72 12.56
CA LEU A 109 -1.40 -18.55 11.22
C LEU A 109 -0.56 -17.66 10.30
N VAL A 110 0.35 -16.86 10.87
CA VAL A 110 1.24 -15.96 10.15
C VAL A 110 2.71 -16.19 10.51
N GLU A 111 3.03 -17.37 11.06
CA GLU A 111 4.39 -17.77 11.45
C GLU A 111 5.07 -16.75 12.38
N ALA A 112 4.29 -16.13 13.27
CA ALA A 112 4.80 -15.23 14.31
C ALA A 112 4.77 -15.91 15.68
N GLU A 113 5.77 -15.65 16.53
CA GLU A 113 5.84 -16.20 17.89
C GLU A 113 4.95 -15.44 18.88
N GLY A 114 4.53 -14.21 18.54
CA GLY A 114 3.63 -13.41 19.37
C GLY A 114 3.30 -12.05 18.77
N TYR A 115 2.46 -11.27 19.47
CA TYR A 115 2.04 -9.94 19.00
C TYR A 115 3.19 -8.96 18.79
N ALA A 116 4.31 -9.12 19.51
CA ALA A 116 5.50 -8.29 19.37
C ALA A 116 6.23 -8.51 18.04
N GLN A 117 6.13 -9.70 17.43
CA GLN A 117 6.70 -9.98 16.11
C GLN A 117 5.74 -9.64 14.96
N LEU A 118 4.54 -9.13 15.27
CA LEU A 118 3.62 -8.71 14.23
C LEU A 118 4.12 -7.44 13.56
N GLN A 119 4.21 -7.51 12.24
CA GLN A 119 4.64 -6.41 11.39
C GLN A 119 3.42 -5.75 10.76
N GLY A 120 3.37 -4.43 10.89
CA GLY A 120 2.45 -3.55 10.20
C GLY A 120 2.87 -3.28 8.75
N GLY A 121 2.21 -2.32 8.10
CA GLY A 121 2.51 -1.93 6.72
C GLY A 121 1.77 -2.74 5.64
N ALA A 122 2.07 -2.40 4.38
CA ALA A 122 1.43 -3.01 3.22
C ALA A 122 1.89 -4.45 3.05
N GLY A 123 1.04 -5.41 3.42
CA GLY A 123 1.35 -6.85 3.35
C GLY A 123 2.01 -7.45 4.59
N GLY A 124 2.13 -6.68 5.68
CA GLY A 124 2.69 -7.17 6.95
C GLY A 124 1.88 -8.31 7.60
N THR A 125 2.50 -9.04 8.51
CA THR A 125 1.90 -10.20 9.20
C THR A 125 0.63 -9.82 9.97
N ALA A 126 0.55 -8.61 10.53
CA ALA A 126 -0.65 -8.11 11.20
C ALA A 126 -1.86 -8.02 10.25
N SER A 127 -1.66 -7.44 9.05
CA SER A 127 -2.72 -7.28 8.04
C SER A 127 -3.14 -8.64 7.45
N LYS A 128 -2.20 -9.56 7.27
CA LYS A 128 -2.49 -10.95 6.86
C LYS A 128 -3.34 -11.66 7.91
N LEU A 129 -2.95 -11.58 9.18
CA LEU A 129 -3.68 -12.20 10.29
C LEU A 129 -5.10 -11.67 10.39
N ILE A 130 -5.28 -10.34 10.33
CA ILE A 130 -6.60 -9.69 10.27
C ILE A 130 -7.43 -10.26 9.12
N THR A 131 -6.85 -10.42 7.93
CA THR A 131 -7.58 -10.95 6.77
C THR A 131 -8.03 -12.39 6.98
N ILE A 132 -7.17 -13.24 7.53
CA ILE A 132 -7.47 -14.64 7.86
C ILE A 132 -8.59 -14.72 8.92
N LEU A 133 -8.42 -13.99 10.04
CA LEU A 133 -9.41 -13.92 11.11
C LEU A 133 -10.75 -13.37 10.62
N ARG A 134 -10.74 -12.38 9.72
CA ARG A 134 -11.96 -11.81 9.13
C ARG A 134 -12.70 -12.83 8.26
N LYS A 135 -11.98 -13.64 7.48
CA LYS A 135 -12.58 -14.74 6.72
C LYS A 135 -13.20 -15.79 7.66
N ARG A 136 -12.49 -16.16 8.73
CA ARG A 136 -12.95 -17.15 9.71
C ARG A 136 -14.19 -16.68 10.50
N THR A 137 -14.17 -15.44 10.98
CA THR A 137 -15.29 -14.83 11.73
C THR A 137 -16.51 -14.52 10.84
N ARG A 138 -16.32 -14.13 9.57
CA ARG A 138 -17.44 -13.96 8.61
C ARG A 138 -18.04 -15.29 8.15
N GLY A 139 -17.24 -16.37 8.08
CA GLY A 139 -17.70 -17.72 7.73
C GLY A 139 -18.66 -18.33 8.76
N LYS A 140 -18.49 -18.00 10.05
CA LYS A 140 -19.35 -18.52 11.15
C LYS A 140 -20.81 -18.05 11.06
N LYS A 141 -21.15 -17.10 10.18
CA LYS A 141 -22.53 -16.58 10.01
C LYS A 141 -23.33 -17.24 8.88
N LYS A 142 -22.79 -18.22 8.14
CA LYS A 142 -23.46 -18.77 6.94
C LYS A 142 -23.57 -20.30 6.88
N THR A 143 -23.84 -20.95 8.01
CA THR A 143 -24.33 -22.34 8.04
C THR A 143 -25.41 -22.49 9.11
N LYS A 144 -26.58 -21.88 8.88
CA LYS A 144 -27.83 -22.28 9.54
C LYS A 144 -28.97 -22.23 8.52
N SER A 145 -28.97 -23.22 7.62
CA SER A 145 -30.10 -23.69 6.81
C SER A 145 -29.55 -24.71 5.81
N SER A 146 -30.02 -25.94 5.66
CA SER A 146 -31.03 -26.74 6.36
C SER A 146 -30.86 -28.12 5.72
N ASP A 147 -30.49 -29.11 6.52
CA ASP A 147 -30.66 -30.53 6.20
C ASP A 147 -32.10 -30.87 6.64
N SER A 148 -32.99 -31.07 5.67
CA SER A 148 -34.29 -31.77 5.78
C SER A 148 -34.87 -31.96 4.38
#